data_AF-A0A2G5M743-F1
#
_entry.id   AF-A0A2G5M743-F1
#
_cell.length_a   1.000
_cell.length_b   1.000
_cell.length_c   1.000
_cell.angle_alpha   90.00
_cell.angle_beta   90.00
_cell.angle_gamma   90.00
#
_symmetry.space_group_name_H-M   'P 1'
#
loop_
_entity.id
_entity.type
_entity.pdbx_description
1 polymer ?
#
loop_
_entity_poly.entity_id
_entity_poly.type
_entity_poly.pdbx_seq_one_letter_code
_entity_poly.pdbx_strand_id
1 'polypeptide(L)'
;MEHTGNFDTPWVYTGPYPSKLILARSYPTASLAEVRITFEEVLSRTPELREIFEKTFQKSASNYRSFMFSIGNAHTDIDIFPGIHGLPEEAILRKQLAIPTSLEITHTYNHNFVHTDGHSHYRLPHPTDSSWLELLPQFENISEAHSALIAPFRDDIHISKIGRYFLLAFFLGTLSRYHPTHWLGMMQGQQNGDFIMPAIREVMNIIQANYCALIIRELEGLS
;
A
#
# COMPACT_ATOMS: atom_id res chain seq x y z
N MET A 1 -17.88 -19.14 4.41
CA MET A 1 -17.27 -17.88 4.89
C MET A 1 -18.04 -16.76 4.24
N GLU A 2 -18.58 -15.84 5.01
CA GLU A 2 -19.16 -14.61 4.47
C GLU A 2 -18.01 -13.76 3.92
N HIS A 3 -17.84 -13.75 2.60
CA HIS A 3 -16.94 -12.83 1.95
C HIS A 3 -17.62 -11.46 2.02
N THR A 4 -17.02 -10.50 2.73
CA THR A 4 -17.38 -9.10 2.51
C THR A 4 -17.03 -8.80 1.05
N GLY A 5 -17.96 -8.19 0.30
CA GLY A 5 -17.77 -7.88 -1.13
C GLY A 5 -16.63 -6.92 -1.45
N ASN A 6 -15.85 -6.52 -0.44
CA ASN A 6 -14.72 -5.60 -0.50
C ASN A 6 -13.54 -6.29 -1.20
N PHE A 7 -13.60 -6.33 -2.52
CA PHE A 7 -12.54 -6.82 -3.39
C PHE A 7 -11.70 -5.65 -3.89
N ASP A 8 -10.40 -5.67 -3.60
CA ASP A 8 -9.48 -4.85 -4.37
C ASP A 8 -9.35 -5.48 -5.77
N THR A 9 -9.34 -4.63 -6.81
CA THR A 9 -9.17 -5.06 -8.21
C THR A 9 -7.82 -4.64 -8.80
N PRO A 10 -6.68 -5.02 -8.21
CA PRO A 10 -5.38 -4.67 -8.78
C PRO A 10 -5.14 -5.49 -10.05
N TRP A 11 -4.10 -5.12 -10.80
CA TRP A 11 -3.68 -5.81 -12.01
C TRP A 11 -2.16 -5.95 -12.05
N VAL A 12 -1.69 -7.03 -12.68
CA VAL A 12 -0.27 -7.28 -12.95
C VAL A 12 -0.02 -7.28 -14.45
N TYR A 13 1.19 -6.94 -14.86
CA TYR A 13 1.59 -7.06 -16.26
C TYR A 13 1.84 -8.53 -16.61
N THR A 14 1.61 -8.87 -17.88
CA THR A 14 1.79 -10.21 -18.44
C THR A 14 2.41 -10.14 -19.83
N GLY A 15 2.97 -11.25 -20.29
CA GLY A 15 3.46 -11.38 -21.66
C GLY A 15 2.31 -11.64 -22.65
N PRO A 16 2.27 -10.98 -23.82
CA PRO A 16 3.17 -9.91 -24.27
C PRO A 16 2.86 -8.56 -23.60
N TYR A 17 3.88 -7.79 -23.22
CA TYR A 17 3.72 -6.45 -22.65
C TYR A 17 3.07 -5.48 -23.67
N PRO A 18 2.13 -4.60 -23.28
CA PRO A 18 1.67 -4.28 -21.93
C PRO A 18 0.37 -4.99 -21.51
N SER A 19 0.18 -6.27 -21.86
CA SER A 19 -1.03 -7.02 -21.46
C SER A 19 -1.17 -7.08 -19.94
N LYS A 20 -2.41 -7.05 -19.44
CA LYS A 20 -2.71 -7.03 -18.01
C LYS A 20 -3.61 -8.17 -17.61
N LEU A 21 -3.37 -8.71 -16.43
CA LEU A 21 -4.26 -9.62 -15.75
C LEU A 21 -4.89 -8.90 -14.55
N ILE A 22 -6.21 -8.70 -14.61
CA ILE A 22 -6.99 -8.10 -13.52
C ILE A 22 -7.27 -9.18 -12.47
N LEU A 23 -6.97 -8.87 -11.21
CA LEU A 23 -7.11 -9.78 -10.09
C LEU A 23 -8.21 -9.25 -9.18
N ALA A 24 -9.24 -10.06 -8.91
CA ALA A 24 -10.17 -9.77 -7.83
C ALA A 24 -9.64 -10.41 -6.56
N ARG A 25 -9.32 -9.60 -5.54
CA ARG A 25 -8.69 -10.09 -4.31
C ARG A 25 -9.44 -9.63 -3.08
N SER A 26 -9.80 -10.60 -2.24
CA SER A 26 -10.24 -10.38 -0.87
C SER A 26 -9.21 -10.96 0.09
N TYR A 27 -9.05 -10.33 1.24
CA TYR A 27 -8.22 -10.86 2.31
C TYR A 27 -9.06 -11.61 3.34
N PRO A 28 -8.52 -12.66 3.99
CA PRO A 28 -9.20 -13.33 5.08
C PRO A 28 -9.61 -12.35 6.18
N THR A 29 -10.80 -12.55 6.75
CA THR A 29 -11.24 -11.75 7.89
C THR A 29 -10.41 -12.13 9.11
N ALA A 30 -9.59 -11.19 9.60
CA ALA A 30 -8.89 -11.33 10.87
C ALA A 30 -9.74 -10.77 12.01
N SER A 31 -9.60 -11.35 13.20
CA SER A 31 -10.20 -10.78 14.42
C SER A 31 -9.53 -9.44 14.73
N LEU A 32 -10.35 -8.38 14.94
CA LEU A 32 -9.86 -7.05 15.28
C LEU A 32 -9.89 -6.75 16.79
N ALA A 33 -10.31 -7.70 17.63
CA ALA A 33 -10.65 -7.47 19.04
C ALA A 33 -9.49 -6.89 19.88
N GLU A 34 -8.24 -7.19 19.50
CA GLU A 34 -7.04 -6.75 20.23
C GLU A 34 -6.09 -5.91 19.36
N VAL A 35 -6.50 -5.59 18.14
CA VAL A 35 -5.66 -4.94 17.16
C VAL A 35 -5.69 -3.44 17.39
N ARG A 36 -4.53 -2.86 17.67
CA ARG A 36 -4.35 -1.40 17.71
C ARG A 36 -3.70 -0.94 16.42
N ILE A 37 -4.47 -0.18 15.65
CA ILE A 37 -3.97 0.51 14.46
C ILE A 37 -3.78 1.98 14.83
N THR A 38 -2.61 2.52 14.49
CA THR A 38 -2.29 3.93 14.69
C THR A 38 -2.42 4.72 13.39
N PHE A 39 -2.62 6.04 13.50
CA PHE A 39 -2.65 6.93 12.34
C PHE A 39 -1.36 6.81 11.50
N GLU A 40 -0.21 6.76 12.16
CA GLU A 40 1.10 6.59 11.51
C GLU A 40 1.20 5.28 10.72
N GLU A 41 0.70 4.16 11.26
CA GLU A 41 0.71 2.87 10.56
C GLU A 41 -0.16 2.88 9.30
N VAL A 42 -1.29 3.62 9.31
CA VAL A 42 -2.15 3.77 8.13
C VAL A 42 -1.51 4.71 7.12
N LEU A 43 -0.93 5.83 7.57
CA LEU A 43 -0.18 6.74 6.71
C LEU A 43 0.96 6.02 5.99
N SER A 44 1.78 5.27 6.74
CA SER A 44 2.96 4.57 6.19
C SER A 44 2.59 3.48 5.19
N ARG A 45 1.33 3.02 5.19
CA ARG A 45 0.82 1.98 4.28
C ARG A 45 -0.06 2.52 3.17
N THR A 46 -0.32 3.83 3.11
CA THR A 46 -1.13 4.44 2.03
C THR A 46 -0.20 4.94 0.93
N PRO A 47 -0.18 4.32 -0.26
CA PRO A 47 0.85 4.61 -1.27
C PRO A 47 0.88 6.06 -1.76
N GLU A 48 -0.28 6.70 -1.90
CA GLU A 48 -0.39 8.11 -2.30
C GLU A 48 0.22 9.07 -1.27
N LEU A 49 0.33 8.63 -0.02
CA LEU A 49 0.90 9.41 1.08
C LEU A 49 2.37 9.05 1.35
N ARG A 50 2.97 8.15 0.56
CA ARG A 50 4.35 7.69 0.80
C ARG A 50 5.34 8.85 0.90
N GLU A 51 5.35 9.73 -0.10
CA GLU A 51 6.34 10.81 -0.17
C GLU A 51 6.21 11.77 1.01
N ILE A 52 4.97 12.16 1.35
CA ILE A 52 4.73 13.06 2.48
C ILE A 52 5.05 12.37 3.80
N PHE A 53 4.75 11.08 3.94
CA PHE A 53 5.13 10.29 5.11
C PHE A 53 6.65 10.25 5.28
N GLU A 54 7.40 9.90 4.24
CA GLU A 54 8.86 9.80 4.28
C GLU A 54 9.51 11.14 4.64
N LYS A 55 8.98 12.25 4.12
CA LYS A 55 9.42 13.61 4.47
C LYS A 55 9.04 14.01 5.90
N THR A 56 7.85 13.67 6.37
CA THR A 56 7.37 14.06 7.70
C THR A 56 8.05 13.26 8.80
N PHE A 57 8.19 11.94 8.64
CA PHE A 57 8.71 11.03 9.67
C PHE A 57 10.19 10.67 9.52
N GLN A 58 10.84 11.13 8.45
CA GLN A 58 12.28 10.92 8.19
C GLN A 58 12.68 9.43 8.24
N LYS A 59 11.81 8.57 7.72
CA LYS A 59 12.01 7.12 7.61
C LYS A 59 11.20 6.55 6.45
N SER A 60 11.59 5.40 5.94
CA SER A 60 10.88 4.73 4.84
C SER A 60 9.44 4.39 5.21
N ALA A 61 8.53 4.55 4.25
CA ALA A 61 7.17 4.07 4.40
C ALA A 61 7.12 2.53 4.47
N SER A 62 6.02 1.99 4.99
CA SER A 62 5.73 0.54 4.98
C SER A 62 4.95 0.14 3.72
N ASN A 63 5.17 0.88 2.63
CA ASN A 63 4.75 0.55 1.28
C ASN A 63 5.88 0.92 0.32
N TYR A 64 6.01 0.15 -0.75
CA TYR A 64 7.14 0.22 -1.66
C TYR A 64 6.63 0.32 -3.08
N ARG A 65 7.11 1.30 -3.82
CA ARG A 65 6.92 1.38 -5.26
C ARG A 65 7.41 0.08 -5.87
N SER A 66 6.62 -0.48 -6.76
CA SER A 66 6.89 -1.78 -7.34
C SER A 66 6.52 -1.88 -8.80
N PHE A 67 7.00 -2.95 -9.42
CA PHE A 67 6.56 -3.44 -10.71
C PHE A 67 6.37 -4.96 -10.57
N MET A 68 5.26 -5.48 -11.09
CA MET A 68 4.93 -6.90 -11.02
C MET A 68 4.60 -7.42 -12.41
N PHE A 69 5.25 -8.52 -12.78
CA PHE A 69 5.09 -9.15 -14.08
C PHE A 69 4.92 -10.66 -13.95
N SER A 70 3.75 -11.18 -14.32
CA SER A 70 3.50 -12.62 -14.33
C SER A 70 4.04 -13.24 -15.62
N ILE A 71 4.93 -14.21 -15.48
CA ILE A 71 5.54 -14.98 -16.57
C ILE A 71 4.83 -16.32 -16.69
N GLY A 72 3.91 -16.40 -17.64
CA GLY A 72 3.02 -17.55 -17.77
C GLY A 72 2.21 -17.75 -16.50
N ASN A 73 2.03 -19.01 -16.10
CA ASN A 73 1.19 -19.40 -14.96
C ASN A 73 2.00 -19.88 -13.75
N ALA A 74 3.32 -19.71 -13.73
CA ALA A 74 4.18 -20.36 -12.74
C ALA A 74 5.04 -19.39 -11.91
N HIS A 75 5.24 -18.16 -12.39
CA HIS A 75 6.13 -17.21 -11.74
C HIS A 75 5.59 -15.79 -11.86
N THR A 76 5.79 -15.01 -10.81
CA THR A 76 5.63 -13.56 -10.83
C THR A 76 6.96 -12.92 -10.46
N ASP A 77 7.48 -12.07 -11.35
CA ASP A 77 8.62 -11.20 -11.07
C ASP A 77 8.12 -10.00 -10.29
N ILE A 78 8.81 -9.70 -9.18
CA ILE A 78 8.47 -8.62 -8.28
C ILE A 78 9.70 -7.73 -8.08
N ASP A 79 9.59 -6.50 -8.58
CA ASP A 79 10.60 -5.47 -8.49
C ASP A 79 10.18 -4.43 -7.46
N ILE A 80 11.10 -4.05 -6.58
CA ILE A 80 10.89 -3.12 -5.47
C ILE A 80 11.86 -1.95 -5.63
N PHE A 81 11.32 -0.75 -5.74
CA PHE A 81 12.08 0.48 -6.01
C PHE A 81 12.28 1.31 -4.74
N PRO A 82 13.47 1.93 -4.56
CA PRO A 82 13.78 2.76 -3.40
C PRO A 82 12.87 3.99 -3.30
N GLY A 83 12.66 4.44 -2.06
CA GLY A 83 12.03 5.73 -1.77
C GLY A 83 13.08 6.83 -1.58
N ILE A 84 12.67 7.95 -0.98
CA ILE A 84 13.57 9.06 -0.65
C ILE A 84 14.65 8.60 0.33
N HIS A 85 14.31 7.68 1.24
CA HIS A 85 15.22 7.10 2.22
C HIS A 85 15.80 5.75 1.78
N GLY A 86 15.73 5.42 0.48
CA GLY A 86 16.19 4.14 -0.05
C GLY A 86 15.27 2.97 0.30
N LEU A 87 15.79 1.75 0.14
CA LEU A 87 15.17 0.52 0.64
C LEU A 87 15.76 0.17 2.00
N PRO A 88 14.98 -0.40 2.93
CA PRO A 88 15.53 -0.94 4.17
C PRO A 88 16.41 -2.15 3.88
N GLU A 89 17.18 -2.57 4.88
CA GLU A 89 17.97 -3.80 4.82
C GLU A 89 17.12 -5.01 4.42
N GLU A 90 17.72 -5.96 3.70
CA GLU A 90 17.03 -7.14 3.16
C GLU A 90 16.24 -7.90 4.23
N ALA A 91 16.79 -8.07 5.43
CA ALA A 91 16.12 -8.75 6.53
C ALA A 91 14.81 -8.03 6.96
N ILE A 92 14.82 -6.70 6.96
CA ILE A 92 13.64 -5.88 7.26
C ILE A 92 12.64 -5.98 6.09
N LEU A 93 13.11 -5.88 4.85
CA LEU A 93 12.27 -5.97 3.66
C LEU A 93 11.55 -7.33 3.59
N ARG A 94 12.28 -8.43 3.82
CA ARG A 94 11.72 -9.79 3.87
C ARG A 94 10.65 -9.91 4.95
N LYS A 95 10.94 -9.42 6.15
CA LYS A 95 9.98 -9.43 7.26
C LYS A 95 8.72 -8.62 6.93
N GLN A 96 8.88 -7.43 6.36
CA GLN A 96 7.77 -6.54 6.07
C GLN A 96 6.90 -7.01 4.91
N LEU A 97 7.47 -7.67 3.91
CA LEU A 97 6.72 -8.14 2.73
C LEU A 97 6.46 -9.66 2.77
N ALA A 98 6.71 -10.29 3.92
CA ALA A 98 6.60 -11.74 4.12
C ALA A 98 7.32 -12.57 3.04
N ILE A 99 8.47 -12.07 2.54
CA ILE A 99 9.23 -12.74 1.46
C ILE A 99 9.88 -14.00 2.05
N PRO A 100 9.62 -15.20 1.50
CA PRO A 100 10.21 -16.44 1.98
C PRO A 100 11.74 -16.39 1.97
N THR A 101 12.37 -16.94 3.01
CA THR A 101 13.85 -16.98 3.12
C THR A 101 14.51 -17.84 2.04
N SER A 102 13.74 -18.71 1.39
CA SER A 102 14.19 -19.54 0.27
C SER A 102 14.33 -18.77 -1.05
N LEU A 103 13.73 -17.58 -1.17
CA LEU A 103 13.82 -16.77 -2.39
C LEU A 103 15.04 -15.86 -2.32
N GLU A 104 15.86 -15.86 -3.36
CA GLU A 104 16.96 -14.91 -3.50
C GLU A 104 16.42 -13.52 -3.86
N ILE A 105 16.88 -12.49 -3.15
CA ILE A 105 16.65 -11.10 -3.53
C ILE A 105 17.93 -10.60 -4.18
N THR A 106 17.85 -10.20 -5.45
CA THR A 106 18.98 -9.64 -6.19
C THR A 106 18.83 -8.13 -6.28
N HIS A 107 19.96 -7.42 -6.27
CA HIS A 107 19.97 -5.97 -6.52
C HIS A 107 20.48 -5.71 -7.94
N THR A 108 19.71 -4.97 -8.73
CA THR A 108 20.01 -4.69 -10.15
C THR A 108 19.71 -3.24 -10.49
N TYR A 109 20.45 -2.71 -11.47
CA TYR A 109 20.32 -1.34 -11.98
C TYR A 109 19.57 -1.27 -13.31
N ASN A 110 19.31 -2.42 -13.94
CA ASN A 110 18.65 -2.48 -15.24
C ASN A 110 17.26 -3.08 -15.08
N HIS A 111 16.23 -2.35 -15.54
CA HIS A 111 14.86 -2.84 -15.60
C HIS A 111 14.28 -2.61 -16.99
N ASN A 112 13.60 -3.62 -17.55
CA ASN A 112 13.20 -3.63 -18.96
C ASN A 112 12.09 -2.61 -19.30
N PHE A 113 11.31 -2.17 -18.30
CA PHE A 113 10.10 -1.36 -18.52
C PHE A 113 10.10 -0.01 -17.79
N VAL A 114 11.04 0.21 -16.88
CA VAL A 114 11.02 1.34 -15.93
C VAL A 114 12.45 1.82 -15.74
N HIS A 115 12.69 3.13 -15.86
CA HIS A 115 13.98 3.70 -15.49
C HIS A 115 14.18 3.67 -13.98
N THR A 116 15.37 3.25 -13.55
CA THR A 116 15.70 3.07 -12.13
C THR A 116 17.19 3.25 -11.89
N ASP A 117 17.54 3.82 -10.73
CA ASP A 117 18.91 3.92 -10.23
C ASP A 117 19.31 2.71 -9.36
N GLY A 118 18.54 1.62 -9.43
CA GLY A 118 18.69 0.44 -8.59
C GLY A 118 17.36 -0.04 -8.01
N HIS A 119 17.13 -1.34 -8.02
CA HIS A 119 15.96 -1.98 -7.41
C HIS A 119 16.30 -3.36 -6.86
N SER A 120 15.49 -3.82 -5.91
CA SER A 120 15.52 -5.19 -5.44
C SER A 120 14.54 -6.04 -6.25
N HIS A 121 14.99 -7.17 -6.74
CA HIS A 121 14.23 -8.09 -7.58
C HIS A 121 14.16 -9.46 -6.93
N TYR A 122 12.99 -10.07 -6.92
CA TYR A 122 12.84 -11.49 -6.63
C TYR A 122 11.73 -12.11 -7.49
N ARG A 123 11.88 -13.41 -7.74
CA ARG A 123 10.90 -14.21 -8.47
C ARG A 123 10.12 -15.07 -7.50
N LEU A 124 8.80 -14.89 -7.47
CA LEU A 124 7.89 -15.70 -6.67
C LEU A 124 7.36 -16.87 -7.52
N PRO A 125 7.78 -18.12 -7.24
CA PRO A 125 7.15 -19.29 -7.85
C PRO A 125 5.78 -19.53 -7.22
N HIS A 126 4.82 -19.95 -8.04
CA HIS A 126 3.47 -20.21 -7.57
C HIS A 126 2.77 -21.31 -8.41
N PRO A 127 1.75 -21.99 -7.85
CA PRO A 127 0.96 -22.96 -8.60
C PRO A 127 0.23 -22.30 -9.77
N THR A 128 -0.21 -23.14 -10.73
CA THR A 128 -0.91 -22.69 -11.94
C THR A 128 -2.41 -22.48 -11.74
N ASP A 129 -2.95 -22.88 -10.59
CA ASP A 129 -4.35 -22.68 -10.21
C ASP A 129 -4.56 -21.33 -9.50
N SER A 130 -5.80 -20.93 -9.24
CA SER A 130 -6.12 -19.62 -8.66
C SER A 130 -5.56 -19.35 -7.26
N SER A 131 -5.00 -20.36 -6.57
CA SER A 131 -4.43 -20.17 -5.23
C SER A 131 -3.18 -19.30 -5.22
N TRP A 132 -2.53 -19.10 -6.38
CA TRP A 132 -1.33 -18.26 -6.46
C TRP A 132 -1.57 -16.79 -6.07
N LEU A 133 -2.81 -16.30 -6.23
CA LEU A 133 -3.20 -14.95 -5.84
C LEU A 133 -3.02 -14.71 -4.34
N GLU A 134 -3.18 -15.76 -3.53
CA GLU A 134 -3.00 -15.71 -2.08
C GLU A 134 -1.53 -15.56 -1.70
N LEU A 135 -0.61 -16.01 -2.55
CA LEU A 135 0.84 -15.92 -2.34
C LEU A 135 1.43 -14.54 -2.65
N LEU A 136 0.73 -13.74 -3.47
CA LEU A 136 1.21 -12.40 -3.79
C LEU A 136 1.18 -11.50 -2.53
N PRO A 137 2.16 -10.61 -2.31
CA PRO A 137 2.02 -9.56 -1.30
C PRO A 137 0.79 -8.68 -1.61
N GLN A 138 0.26 -7.94 -0.63
CA GLN A 138 -0.73 -6.91 -0.94
C GLN A 138 -0.10 -5.85 -1.83
N PHE A 139 -0.81 -5.46 -2.88
CA PHE A 139 -0.34 -4.46 -3.82
C PHE A 139 -1.50 -3.71 -4.46
N GLU A 140 -1.18 -2.52 -4.96
CA GLU A 140 -2.14 -1.63 -5.60
C GLU A 140 -1.53 -0.93 -6.80
N ASN A 141 -2.33 -0.73 -7.84
CA ASN A 141 -1.97 0.12 -8.98
C ASN A 141 -2.47 1.54 -8.70
N ILE A 142 -1.52 2.45 -8.46
CA ILE A 142 -1.80 3.87 -8.21
C ILE A 142 -2.10 4.58 -9.54
N SER A 143 -1.37 4.21 -10.59
CA SER A 143 -1.59 4.64 -11.97
C SER A 143 -1.09 3.57 -12.94
N GLU A 144 -1.26 3.82 -14.23
CA GLU A 144 -0.72 2.96 -15.31
C GLU A 144 0.79 2.66 -15.15
N ALA A 145 1.57 3.62 -14.67
CA ALA A 145 3.02 3.49 -14.54
C ALA A 145 3.50 3.19 -13.11
N HIS A 146 2.61 3.19 -12.13
CA HIS A 146 2.98 3.10 -10.71
C HIS A 146 2.12 2.08 -9.99
N SER A 147 2.78 1.05 -9.45
CA SER A 147 2.21 0.17 -8.45
C SER A 147 2.97 0.29 -7.14
N ALA A 148 2.36 -0.15 -6.05
CA ALA A 148 3.04 -0.28 -4.77
C ALA A 148 2.67 -1.59 -4.09
N LEU A 149 3.67 -2.26 -3.52
CA LEU A 149 3.51 -3.29 -2.52
C LEU A 149 3.23 -2.63 -1.17
N ILE A 150 2.34 -3.22 -0.39
CA ILE A 150 1.92 -2.73 0.91
C ILE A 150 2.27 -3.81 1.93
N ALA A 151 3.09 -3.46 2.92
CA ALA A 151 3.34 -4.36 4.03
C ALA A 151 2.04 -4.54 4.84
N PRO A 152 1.71 -5.77 5.30
CA PRO A 152 0.59 -5.97 6.19
C PRO A 152 0.72 -5.11 7.45
N PHE A 153 -0.42 -4.83 8.07
CA PHE A 153 -0.47 -4.35 9.45
C PHE A 153 -0.02 -5.47 10.40
N ARG A 154 -0.06 -5.22 11.70
CA ARG A 154 0.28 -6.24 12.70
C ARG A 154 -0.60 -7.48 12.51
N ASP A 155 -0.06 -8.64 12.87
CA ASP A 155 -0.78 -9.92 12.83
C ASP A 155 -1.29 -10.30 11.42
N ASP A 156 -0.54 -9.91 10.39
CA ASP A 156 -0.84 -10.19 8.97
C ASP A 156 -2.16 -9.59 8.47
N ILE A 157 -2.59 -8.50 9.11
CA ILE A 157 -3.83 -7.82 8.76
C ILE A 157 -3.63 -7.01 7.48
N HIS A 158 -4.44 -7.33 6.49
CA HIS A 158 -4.50 -6.61 5.24
C HIS A 158 -5.74 -5.71 5.23
N ILE A 159 -5.55 -4.44 4.92
CA ILE A 159 -6.63 -3.45 4.89
C ILE A 159 -6.69 -2.90 3.47
N SER A 160 -7.84 -3.06 2.83
CA SER A 160 -8.07 -2.55 1.48
C SER A 160 -7.94 -1.04 1.41
N LYS A 161 -7.82 -0.50 0.19
CA LYS A 161 -7.68 0.94 -0.03
C LYS A 161 -8.80 1.74 0.64
N ILE A 162 -10.04 1.30 0.46
CA ILE A 162 -11.22 1.93 1.06
C ILE A 162 -11.18 1.88 2.59
N GLY A 163 -10.71 0.76 3.17
CA GLY A 163 -10.55 0.60 4.61
C GLY A 163 -9.49 1.54 5.19
N ARG A 164 -8.36 1.73 4.50
CA ARG A 164 -7.33 2.69 4.94
C ARG A 164 -7.84 4.13 4.87
N TYR A 165 -8.58 4.50 3.83
CA TYR A 165 -9.19 5.83 3.74
C TYR A 165 -10.24 6.05 4.84
N PHE A 166 -11.06 5.04 5.14
CA PHE A 166 -11.97 5.07 6.28
C PHE A 166 -11.22 5.33 7.58
N LEU A 167 -10.13 4.60 7.86
CA LEU A 167 -9.33 4.77 9.06
C LEU A 167 -8.71 6.17 9.16
N LEU A 168 -8.14 6.69 8.06
CA LEU A 168 -7.61 8.05 8.01
C LEU A 168 -8.69 9.08 8.30
N ALA A 169 -9.87 8.96 7.67
CA ALA A 169 -11.02 9.84 7.91
C ALA A 169 -11.50 9.74 9.37
N PHE A 170 -11.54 8.52 9.93
CA PHE A 170 -11.90 8.27 11.32
C PHE A 170 -10.94 8.94 12.30
N PHE A 171 -9.62 8.85 12.07
CA PHE A 171 -8.63 9.53 12.91
C PHE A 171 -8.80 11.05 12.87
N LEU A 172 -8.93 11.64 11.69
CA LEU A 172 -9.14 13.09 11.55
C LEU A 172 -10.48 13.56 12.13
N GLY A 173 -11.54 12.77 11.96
CA GLY A 173 -12.85 13.02 12.55
C GLY A 173 -12.80 12.95 14.08
N THR A 174 -12.09 11.98 14.64
CA THR A 174 -11.88 11.85 16.08
C THR A 174 -11.07 13.02 16.63
N LEU A 175 -10.00 13.42 15.95
CA LEU A 175 -9.18 14.57 16.32
C LEU A 175 -10.00 15.87 16.33
N SER A 176 -10.74 16.15 15.25
CA SER A 176 -11.55 17.38 15.14
C SER A 176 -12.71 17.43 16.13
N ARG A 177 -13.35 16.29 16.41
CA ARG A 177 -14.51 16.22 17.31
C ARG A 177 -14.13 16.23 18.79
N TYR A 178 -13.12 15.45 19.18
CA TYR A 178 -12.78 15.25 20.59
C TYR A 178 -11.61 16.12 21.06
N HIS A 179 -10.81 16.68 20.14
CA HIS A 179 -9.72 17.59 20.45
C HIS A 179 -9.79 18.89 19.61
N PRO A 180 -10.93 19.62 19.61
CA PRO A 180 -11.17 20.75 18.72
C PRO A 180 -10.19 21.91 18.90
N THR A 181 -9.69 22.16 20.12
CA THR A 181 -8.68 23.20 20.38
C THR A 181 -7.34 22.85 19.74
N HIS A 182 -6.91 21.59 19.82
CA HIS A 182 -5.70 21.13 19.14
C HIS A 182 -5.86 21.22 17.62
N TRP A 183 -7.00 20.75 17.10
CA TRP A 183 -7.34 20.87 15.69
C TRP A 183 -7.30 22.32 15.19
N LEU A 184 -7.94 23.26 15.91
CA LEU A 184 -7.93 24.68 15.53
C LEU A 184 -6.54 25.30 15.63
N GLY A 185 -5.79 25.00 16.69
CA GLY A 185 -4.42 25.48 16.85
C GLY A 185 -3.52 25.01 15.69
N MET A 186 -3.69 23.76 15.27
CA MET A 186 -2.98 23.17 14.14
C MET A 186 -3.37 23.83 12.80
N MET A 187 -4.67 24.00 12.56
CA MET A 187 -5.16 24.63 11.33
C MET A 187 -4.79 26.11 11.22
N GLN A 188 -4.65 26.81 12.35
CA GLN A 188 -4.27 28.23 12.39
C GLN A 188 -2.75 28.45 12.42
N GLY A 189 -1.94 27.38 12.43
CA GLY A 189 -0.47 27.48 12.51
C GLY A 189 0.02 28.12 13.81
N GLN A 190 -0.78 28.07 14.87
CA GLN A 190 -0.49 28.69 16.17
C GLN A 190 0.33 27.77 17.09
N GLN A 191 0.49 26.50 16.72
CA GLN A 191 1.35 25.54 17.44
C GLN A 191 2.73 25.52 16.77
N ASN A 192 3.77 25.94 17.48
CA ASN A 192 5.16 25.77 17.04
C ASN A 192 5.47 24.26 16.99
N GLY A 193 5.84 23.72 15.81
CA GLY A 193 6.29 22.33 15.68
C GLY A 193 5.31 21.36 15.00
N ASP A 194 4.41 21.86 14.17
CA ASP A 194 3.43 21.04 13.44
C ASP A 194 4.04 20.26 12.25
N PHE A 195 5.05 19.43 12.53
CA PHE A 195 5.76 18.61 11.53
C PHE A 195 4.81 17.67 10.78
N ILE A 196 3.70 17.26 11.41
CA ILE A 196 2.69 16.36 10.83
C ILE A 196 1.64 17.06 9.97
N MET A 197 1.53 18.40 10.02
CA MET A 197 0.49 19.12 9.29
C MET A 197 0.53 18.97 7.78
N PRO A 198 1.71 18.93 7.12
CA PRO A 198 1.78 18.59 5.71
C PRO A 198 1.13 17.24 5.39
N ALA A 199 1.35 16.21 6.23
CA ALA A 199 0.73 14.91 6.07
C ALA A 199 -0.79 14.96 6.29
N ILE A 200 -1.28 15.68 7.30
CA ILE A 200 -2.72 15.83 7.55
C ILE A 200 -3.42 16.52 6.39
N ARG A 201 -2.82 17.59 5.84
CA ARG A 201 -3.37 18.27 4.65
C ARG A 201 -3.48 17.33 3.47
N GLU A 202 -2.44 16.53 3.22
CA GLU A 202 -2.46 15.58 2.12
C GLU A 202 -3.50 14.47 2.33
N VAL A 203 -3.64 13.98 3.55
CA VAL A 203 -4.72 13.03 3.92
C VAL A 203 -6.11 13.63 3.60
N MET A 204 -6.35 14.88 4.01
CA MET A 204 -7.62 15.56 3.72
C MET A 204 -7.87 15.66 2.20
N ASN A 205 -6.85 16.04 1.43
CA ASN A 205 -6.94 16.16 -0.02
C ASN A 205 -7.29 14.83 -0.67
N ILE A 206 -6.60 13.73 -0.32
CA ILE A 206 -6.86 12.42 -0.94
C ILE A 206 -8.23 11.87 -0.54
N ILE A 207 -8.67 12.06 0.71
CA ILE A 207 -9.98 11.60 1.16
C ILE A 207 -11.06 12.35 0.41
N GLN A 208 -10.96 13.68 0.32
CA GLN A 208 -11.93 14.51 -0.38
C GLN A 208 -11.99 14.17 -1.88
N ALA A 209 -10.85 13.90 -2.51
CA ALA A 209 -10.79 13.58 -3.94
C ALA A 209 -11.33 12.17 -4.26
N ASN A 210 -11.01 11.17 -3.43
CA ASN A 210 -11.09 9.78 -3.86
C ASN A 210 -12.05 8.92 -3.01
N TYR A 211 -12.25 9.23 -1.73
CA TYR A 211 -12.93 8.30 -0.83
C TYR A 211 -14.40 8.07 -1.18
N CYS A 212 -15.15 9.14 -1.47
CA CYS A 212 -16.55 9.02 -1.88
C CYS A 212 -16.69 8.22 -3.19
N ALA A 213 -15.79 8.43 -4.15
CA ALA A 213 -15.80 7.70 -5.42
C ALA A 213 -15.54 6.19 -5.21
N LEU A 214 -14.63 5.83 -4.30
CA LEU A 214 -14.39 4.43 -3.93
C LEU A 214 -15.61 3.79 -3.26
N ILE A 215 -16.29 4.51 -2.36
CA ILE A 215 -17.51 4.03 -1.70
C ILE A 215 -18.63 3.80 -2.73
N ILE A 216 -18.84 4.75 -3.64
CA ILE A 216 -19.85 4.61 -4.70
C ILE A 216 -19.51 3.42 -5.59
N ARG A 217 -18.25 3.29 -6.02
CA ARG A 217 -17.80 2.15 -6.83
C ARG A 217 -18.08 0.81 -6.16
N GLU A 218 -17.79 0.71 -4.87
CA GLU A 218 -17.99 -0.50 -4.08
C GLU A 218 -19.48 -0.83 -3.88
N LEU A 219 -20.32 0.18 -3.60
CA LEU A 219 -21.74 -0.02 -3.34
C LEU A 219 -22.58 -0.22 -4.62
N GLU A 220 -22.19 0.43 -5.73
CA GLU A 220 -22.94 0.41 -7.00
C GLU A 220 -22.36 -0.58 -8.02
N GLY A 221 -21.19 -1.17 -7.77
CA GLY A 221 -20.56 -2.16 -8.65
C GLY A 221 -20.13 -1.61 -10.00
N LEU A 222 -19.78 -0.31 -10.07
CA LEU A 222 -19.31 0.34 -11.30
C LEU A 222 -17.92 -0.22 -11.68
N SER A 223 -17.91 -1.21 -12.57
CA SER A 223 -16.71 -1.77 -13.22
C SER A 223 -16.27 -0.96 -14.42
#